data_AF-A0A920JQK2-F1
#
_entry.id   AF-A0A920JQK2-F1
#
_cell.length_a   1.000
_cell.length_b   1.000
_cell.length_c   1.000
_cell.angle_alpha   90.00
_cell.angle_beta   90.00
_cell.angle_gamma   90.00
#
_symmetry.space_group_name_H-M   'P 1'
#
loop_
_entity.id
_entity.type
_entity.pdbx_description
1 polymer ?
#
loop_
_entity_poly.entity_id
_entity_poly.type
_entity_poly.pdbx_seq_one_letter_code
_entity_poly.pdbx_strand_id
1 'polypeptide(L)' 'MERGLNEELVVKFDKEGVYGYKCTPHYILGMVGLVVVGMVRQTLMLYRKKHWKYKKTLL' A
#
# COMPACT_ATOMS: atom_id res chain seq x y z
N MET A 1 -19.59 0.94 -6.97
CA MET A 1 -19.35 1.83 -8.12
C MET A 1 -17.93 1.57 -8.59
N GLU A 2 -17.75 0.57 -9.44
CA GLU A 2 -16.46 0.25 -10.04
C GLU A 2 -16.26 1.20 -11.23
N ARG A 3 -15.13 1.92 -11.27
CA ARG A 3 -14.76 2.79 -12.40
C ARG A 3 -14.60 1.96 -13.67
N GLY A 4 -14.78 2.57 -14.84
CA GLY A 4 -14.54 1.90 -16.12
C GLY A 4 -13.07 1.51 -16.30
N LEU A 5 -12.84 0.53 -17.16
CA LEU A 5 -11.47 0.12 -17.52
C LEU A 5 -10.81 1.22 -18.37
N ASN A 6 -9.51 1.44 -18.16
CA ASN A 6 -8.70 2.38 -18.93
C ASN A 6 -9.13 3.87 -18.80
N GLU A 7 -9.66 4.23 -17.64
CA GLU A 7 -9.97 5.63 -17.31
C GLU A 7 -8.77 6.33 -16.65
N GLU A 8 -8.58 7.61 -16.97
CA GLU A 8 -7.63 8.46 -16.25
C GLU A 8 -8.16 8.80 -14.86
N LEU A 9 -7.30 8.65 -13.83
CA LEU A 9 -7.66 8.89 -12.45
C LEU A 9 -6.66 9.82 -11.78
N VAL A 10 -7.12 10.98 -11.31
CA VAL A 10 -6.36 11.89 -10.46
C VAL A 10 -6.83 11.77 -9.01
N VAL A 11 -5.91 11.46 -8.10
CA VAL A 11 -6.17 11.38 -6.65
C VAL A 11 -5.26 12.35 -5.93
N LYS A 12 -5.86 13.24 -5.11
CA LYS A 12 -5.13 14.09 -4.19
C LYS A 12 -5.02 13.41 -2.83
N PHE A 13 -3.84 13.45 -2.23
CA PHE A 13 -3.58 12.92 -0.89
C PHE A 13 -3.31 14.08 0.06
N ASP A 14 -4.21 14.34 1.01
CA ASP A 14 -4.04 15.42 2.00
C ASP A 14 -3.42 14.92 3.32
N LYS A 15 -3.42 13.61 3.56
CA LYS A 15 -2.88 13.01 4.79
C LYS A 15 -1.62 12.20 4.50
N GLU A 16 -0.60 12.37 5.34
CA GLU A 16 0.59 11.54 5.30
C GLU A 16 0.26 10.07 5.61
N GLY A 17 0.99 9.16 4.97
CA GLY A 17 0.78 7.73 5.17
C GLY A 17 1.23 6.88 3.98
N VAL A 18 0.87 5.59 4.05
CA VAL A 18 1.08 4.61 2.98
C VAL A 18 -0.29 4.16 2.48
N TYR A 19 -0.54 4.37 1.19
CA TYR A 19 -1.80 4.04 0.54
C TYR A 19 -1.59 2.88 -0.42
N GLY A 20 -2.38 1.83 -0.29
CA GLY A 20 -2.43 0.75 -1.26
C GLY A 20 -3.50 1.02 -2.31
N TYR A 21 -3.17 0.78 -3.57
CA TYR A 21 -4.17 0.70 -4.64
C TYR A 21 -4.16 -0.69 -5.27
N LYS A 22 -5.32 -1.10 -5.77
CA LYS A 22 -5.51 -2.35 -6.50
C LYS A 22 -6.28 -2.08 -7.79
N CYS A 23 -5.91 -2.77 -8.86
CA CYS A 23 -6.73 -2.84 -10.06
C CYS A 23 -7.71 -4.01 -9.89
N THR A 24 -9.01 -3.72 -9.78
CA THR A 24 -10.05 -4.71 -9.44
C THR A 24 -9.97 -6.02 -10.25
N PRO A 25 -9.98 -6.01 -11.60
CA PRO A 25 -9.95 -7.25 -12.38
C PRO A 25 -8.62 -8.02 -12.23
N HIS A 26 -7.53 -7.34 -11.89
CA HIS A 26 -6.20 -7.93 -11.81
C HIS A 26 -5.69 -8.08 -10.37
N TYR A 27 -6.55 -7.88 -9.36
CA TYR A 27 -6.14 -7.99 -7.97
C TYR A 27 -5.68 -9.41 -7.64
N ILE A 28 -6.38 -10.42 -8.15
CA ILE A 28 -6.04 -11.85 -7.97
C ILE A 28 -4.70 -12.18 -8.67
N LEU A 29 -4.39 -11.48 -9.76
CA LEU A 29 -3.12 -11.59 -10.46
C LEU A 29 -1.99 -10.77 -9.79
N GLY A 30 -2.30 -10.04 -8.71
CA GLY A 30 -1.33 -9.28 -7.94
C GLY A 30 -1.09 -7.85 -8.42
N MET A 31 -1.98 -7.27 -9.24
CA MET A 31 -1.87 -5.87 -9.68
C MET A 31 -2.24 -4.91 -8.54
N VAL A 32 -1.27 -4.66 -7.67
CA VAL A 32 -1.35 -3.74 -6.55
C VAL A 32 -0.12 -2.83 -6.55
N GLY A 33 -0.25 -1.66 -5.94
CA GLY A 33 0.86 -0.75 -5.71
C GLY A 33 0.71 0.05 -4.44
N LEU A 34 1.81 0.68 -4.02
CA LEU A 34 1.86 1.53 -2.83
C LEU A 34 2.23 2.96 -3.21
N VAL A 35 1.53 3.92 -2.63
CA VAL A 35 1.85 5.34 -2.68
C VAL A 35 2.28 5.79 -1.30
N VAL A 36 3.44 6.41 -1.22
CA VAL A 36 4.02 6.93 0.01
C VAL A 36 3.88 8.45 0.01
N VAL A 37 3.18 8.99 1.01
CA VAL A 37 2.96 10.43 1.18
C VAL A 37 3.57 10.88 2.50
N GLY A 38 4.50 11.82 2.45
CA GLY A 38 5.25 12.29 3.63
C GLY A 38 6.47 11.43 3.99
N MET A 39 7.06 11.67 5.16
CA MET A 39 8.28 10.96 5.61
C MET A 39 7.98 9.57 6.17
N VAL A 40 8.32 8.54 5.40
CA VAL A 40 8.08 7.12 5.75
C VAL A 40 9.21 6.45 6.54
N ARG A 41 10.18 7.24 7.07
CA ARG A 41 11.32 6.69 7.82
C ARG A 41 10.90 5.97 9.11
N GLN A 42 9.87 6.43 9.79
CA GLN A 42 9.37 5.78 11.01
C GLN A 42 8.40 4.63 10.68
N THR A 43 7.47 4.83 9.74
CA THR A 43 6.45 3.83 9.39
C THR A 43 7.03 2.58 8.75
N LEU A 44 7.96 2.70 7.79
CA LEU A 44 8.56 1.52 7.13
C LEU A 44 9.50 0.75 8.06
N MET A 45 10.26 1.47 8.90
CA MET A 45 11.13 0.83 9.89
C MET A 45 10.33 0.12 10.97
N LEU A 46 9.17 0.66 11.40
CA LEU A 46 8.23 -0.03 12.29
C LEU A 46 7.66 -1.28 11.64
N TYR A 47 7.20 -1.22 10.38
CA TYR A 47 6.71 -2.40 9.65
C TYR A 47 7.80 -3.47 9.51
N ARG A 48 9.03 -3.08 9.14
CA ARG A 48 10.16 -4.00 9.00
C ARG A 48 10.57 -4.64 10.33
N LYS A 49 10.63 -3.86 11.43
CA LYS A 49 10.95 -4.36 12.76
C LYS A 49 9.85 -5.24 13.35
N LYS A 50 8.57 -4.87 13.15
CA LYS A 50 7.42 -5.67 13.61
C LYS A 50 7.39 -7.01 12.88
N HIS A 51 7.55 -7.02 11.56
CA HIS A 51 7.60 -8.26 10.78
C HIS A 51 8.76 -9.19 11.19
N TRP A 52 9.97 -8.63 11.44
CA TRP A 52 11.10 -9.39 11.97
C TRP A 52 10.84 -9.96 13.37
N LYS A 53 10.26 -9.17 14.27
CA LYS A 53 9.93 -9.59 15.63
C LYS A 53 8.87 -10.71 15.63
N TYR A 54 7.79 -10.56 14.86
CA TYR A 54 6.73 -11.58 14.75
C TYR A 54 7.22 -12.89 14.13
N LYS A 55 8.08 -12.84 13.10
CA LYS A 55 8.65 -14.05 12.49
C LYS A 55 9.58 -14.82 13.45
N LYS A 56 10.23 -14.12 14.39
CA LYS A 56 11.09 -14.74 15.41
C LYS A 56 10.33 -15.26 16.63
N THR A 57 9.05 -14.91 16.79
CA THR A 57 8.19 -15.40 17.88
C THR A 57 7.32 -16.59 17.44
N LEU A 58 7.16 -16.79 16.13
CA LEU A 58 6.45 -17.93 15.53
C LEU A 58 7.39 -19.05 15.02
N LEU A 59 8.67 -18.99 15.38
CA LEU A 59 9.69 -20.03 15.28
C LEU A 59 10.27 -20.26 16.66
#